data_AF-A0A158B6B1-F1
#
_entry.id   AF-A0A158B6B1-F1
#
_cell.length_a   1.000
_cell.length_b   1.000
_cell.length_c   1.000
_cell.angle_alpha   90.00
_cell.angle_beta   90.00
_cell.angle_gamma   90.00
#
_symmetry.space_group_name_H-M   'P 1'
#
loop_
_entity.id
_entity.type
_entity.pdbx_description
1 polymer ?
#
loop_
_entity_poly.entity_id
_entity_poly.type
_entity_poly.pdbx_seq_one_letter_code
_entity_poly.pdbx_strand_id
1 'polypeptide(L)' 'MSIGGPAFPVPDVLNSNGQIQPSSEAGMTLRDYLAAQALIGLLSRPVGTTVMQNPQQRFAETAYAYADAMIAARGK' A
#
# COMPACT_ATOMS: atom_id res chain seq x y z
N MET A 1 10.32 -0.53 9.40
CA MET A 1 9.03 -0.28 8.71
C MET A 1 8.45 -1.63 8.32
N SER A 2 7.25 -2.00 8.78
CA SER A 2 6.59 -3.24 8.34
C SER A 2 5.72 -2.92 7.12
N ILE A 3 5.88 -3.67 6.03
CA ILE A 3 5.06 -3.54 4.81
C ILE A 3 3.63 -4.09 4.98
N GLY A 4 3.28 -4.60 6.16
CA GLY A 4 1.94 -5.06 6.51
C GLY A 4 1.52 -6.40 5.89
N GLY A 5 2.42 -7.09 5.19
CA GLY A 5 2.16 -8.32 4.45
C GLY A 5 1.50 -8.08 3.08
N PRO A 6 1.02 -9.13 2.39
CA PRO A 6 0.28 -8.98 1.15
C PRO A 6 -1.07 -8.26 1.38
N ALA A 7 -1.44 -7.35 0.47
CA ALA A 7 -2.72 -6.62 0.54
C ALA A 7 -3.93 -7.55 0.46
N PHE A 8 -3.80 -8.61 -0.32
CA PHE A 8 -4.80 -9.66 -0.50
C PHE A 8 -4.14 -11.01 -0.21
N PRO A 9 -4.06 -11.40 1.08
CA PRO A 9 -3.42 -12.65 1.47
C PRO A 9 -4.10 -13.85 0.82
N VAL A 10 -3.31 -14.70 0.19
CA VAL A 10 -3.72 -16.01 -0.33
C VAL A 10 -3.04 -17.11 0.49
N PRO A 11 -3.68 -18.26 0.73
CA PRO A 11 -3.03 -19.36 1.41
C PRO A 11 -1.94 -19.98 0.53
N ASP A 12 -0.93 -20.57 1.15
CA ASP A 12 0.03 -21.40 0.43
C ASP A 12 -0.68 -22.60 -0.23
N VAL A 13 -0.22 -22.98 -1.43
CA VAL A 13 -0.82 -24.07 -2.19
C VAL A 13 0.06 -25.31 -2.07
N LEU A 14 -0.53 -26.44 -1.65
CA LEU A 14 0.11 -27.75 -1.72
C LEU A 14 -0.10 -28.34 -3.12
N ASN A 15 0.97 -28.42 -3.90
CA ASN A 15 0.95 -29.00 -5.23
C ASN A 15 0.82 -30.52 -5.19
N SER A 16 0.37 -31.12 -6.30
CA SER A 16 0.23 -32.58 -6.44
C SER A 16 1.55 -33.36 -6.29
N ASN A 17 2.68 -32.68 -6.48
CA ASN A 17 4.02 -33.22 -6.25
C ASN A 17 4.50 -33.10 -4.79
N GLY A 18 3.63 -32.67 -3.86
CA GLY A 18 3.94 -32.52 -2.43
C GLY A 18 4.71 -31.25 -2.08
N GLN A 19 5.01 -30.37 -3.05
CA GLN A 19 5.69 -29.10 -2.79
C GLN A 19 4.70 -28.02 -2.36
N ILE A 20 5.09 -27.22 -1.37
CA ILE A 20 4.38 -26.00 -1.00
C ILE A 20 4.82 -24.89 -1.95
N GLN A 21 3.87 -24.32 -2.68
CA GLN A 21 4.05 -23.07 -3.43
C GLN A 21 3.76 -21.91 -2.46
N PRO A 22 4.80 -21.17 -2.00
CA PRO A 22 4.58 -20.04 -1.12
C PRO A 22 3.81 -18.96 -1.86
N SER A 23 2.73 -18.49 -1.25
CA SER A 23 1.86 -17.44 -1.77
C SER A 23 2.42 -16.03 -1.50
N SER A 24 3.48 -15.97 -0.68
CA SER A 24 4.06 -14.78 -0.07
C SER A 24 4.62 -13.74 -1.04
N GLU A 25 4.71 -14.04 -2.34
CA GLU A 25 5.32 -13.16 -3.34
C GLU A 25 4.38 -12.69 -4.46
N ALA A 26 3.09 -13.05 -4.42
CA ALA A 26 2.15 -12.61 -5.45
C ALA A 26 1.45 -11.29 -5.07
N GLY A 27 1.63 -10.23 -5.87
CA GLY A 27 0.80 -9.02 -5.84
C GLY A 27 1.39 -7.79 -5.14
N MET A 28 0.52 -6.98 -4.52
CA MET A 28 0.89 -5.73 -3.83
C MET A 28 1.02 -5.93 -2.32
N THR A 29 1.90 -5.16 -1.67
CA THR A 29 1.92 -5.11 -0.21
C THR A 29 0.72 -4.34 0.34
N LEU A 30 0.32 -4.62 1.58
CA LEU A 30 -0.75 -3.87 2.26
C LEU A 30 -0.42 -2.37 2.33
N ARG A 31 0.86 -2.04 2.54
CA ARG A 31 1.34 -0.66 2.52
C ARG A 31 1.09 0.02 1.17
N ASP A 32 1.42 -0.64 0.07
CA ASP A 32 1.23 -0.08 -1.27
C ASP A 32 -0.25 0.11 -1.59
N TYR A 33 -1.09 -0.86 -1.20
CA TYR A 33 -2.53 -0.77 -1.39
C TYR A 33 -3.14 0.42 -0.62
N LEU A 34 -2.79 0.57 0.66
CA LEU A 34 -3.25 1.69 1.47
C LEU A 34 -2.75 3.05 0.94
N ALA A 35 -1.51 3.11 0.45
CA ALA A 35 -0.96 4.31 -0.15
C ALA A 35 -1.72 4.67 -1.44
N ALA A 36 -2.03 3.69 -2.30
CA ALA A 36 -2.84 3.92 -3.50
C ALA A 36 -4.23 4.48 -3.16
N GLN A 37 -4.90 3.94 -2.12
CA GLN A 37 -6.19 4.44 -1.66
C GLN A 37 -6.10 5.89 -1.14
N ALA A 38 -5.06 6.20 -0.35
CA ALA A 38 -4.83 7.56 0.12
C ALA A 38 -4.55 8.54 -1.04
N LEU A 39 -3.75 8.11 -2.03
CA LEU A 39 -3.42 8.90 -3.20
C LEU A 39 -4.66 9.29 -4.00
N ILE A 40 -5.63 8.38 -4.18
CA ILE A 40 -6.90 8.69 -4.88
C ILE A 40 -7.62 9.86 -4.20
N GLY A 41 -7.74 9.84 -2.87
CA GLY A 41 -8.38 10.93 -2.12
C GLY A 41 -7.57 12.23 -2.11
N LEU A 42 -6.23 12.15 -2.10
CA LEU A 42 -5.37 13.32 -2.20
C LEU A 42 -5.50 14.01 -3.57
N LEU A 43 -5.63 13.23 -4.64
CA LEU A 43 -5.74 13.72 -6.02
C LEU A 43 -7.15 14.19 -6.40
N SER A 44 -8.18 13.82 -5.63
CA SER A 44 -9.55 14.28 -5.90
C SER A 44 -9.77 15.76 -5.56
N ARG A 45 -8.82 16.39 -4.83
CA ARG A 45 -8.93 17.79 -4.44
C ARG A 45 -8.59 18.69 -5.64
N PRO A 46 -9.43 19.70 -5.97
CA PRO A 46 -9.07 20.69 -6.98
C PRO A 46 -7.73 21.33 -6.61
N VAL A 47 -6.79 21.32 -7.56
CA VAL A 47 -5.53 22.03 -7.39
C VAL A 47 -5.88 23.52 -7.41
N GLY A 48 -5.86 24.15 -6.24
CA GLY A 48 -6.04 25.60 -6.14
C GLY A 48 -4.93 26.33 -6.89
N THR A 49 -4.99 27.66 -6.91
CA THR A 49 -3.98 28.52 -7.58
C THR A 49 -2.58 28.47 -6.95
N THR A 50 -2.39 27.69 -5.88
CA THR A 50 -1.10 27.51 -5.23
C THR A 50 -0.19 26.61 -6.07
N VAL A 51 0.89 27.18 -6.58
CA VAL A 51 1.97 26.42 -7.23
C VAL A 51 2.67 25.56 -6.18
N MET A 52 2.46 24.25 -6.22
CA MET A 52 3.20 23.29 -5.41
C MET A 52 4.41 22.80 -6.20
N GLN A 53 5.61 22.92 -5.63
CA GLN A 53 6.81 22.31 -6.21
C GLN A 53 6.76 20.79 -6.05
N ASN A 54 7.10 20.06 -7.12
CA ASN A 54 7.14 18.59 -7.18
C ASN A 54 5.85 17.93 -6.63
N PRO A 55 4.67 18.27 -7.15
CA PRO A 55 3.39 17.85 -6.59
C PRO A 55 3.27 16.32 -6.49
N GLN A 56 3.77 15.60 -7.50
CA GLN A 56 3.77 14.13 -7.54
C GLN A 56 4.55 13.52 -6.38
N GLN A 57 5.75 14.04 -6.09
CA GLN A 57 6.57 13.55 -4.98
C GLN A 57 5.87 13.80 -3.64
N ARG A 58 5.30 14.99 -3.43
CA ARG A 58 4.58 15.34 -2.20
C ARG A 58 3.35 14.47 -1.97
N PHE A 59 2.58 14.20 -3.01
CA PHE A 59 1.43 13.30 -2.90
C PHE A 59 1.85 11.87 -2.60
N ALA A 60 2.92 11.37 -3.23
CA ALA A 60 3.45 10.04 -2.94
C ALA A 60 3.93 9.93 -1.48
N GLU A 61 4.74 10.89 -1.01
CA GLU A 61 5.22 10.96 0.39
C GLU A 61 4.04 10.98 1.37
N THR A 62 3.05 11.81 1.11
CA THR A 62 1.86 11.95 1.98
C THR A 62 1.02 10.68 1.98
N ALA A 63 0.82 10.04 0.82
CA ALA A 63 0.07 8.80 0.70
C ALA A 63 0.71 7.65 1.49
N TYR A 64 2.05 7.50 1.41
CA TYR A 64 2.76 6.51 2.21
C TYR A 64 2.72 6.82 3.71
N ALA A 65 2.76 8.09 4.11
CA ALA A 65 2.61 8.46 5.52
C ALA A 65 1.24 8.04 6.08
N TYR A 66 0.14 8.18 5.31
CA TYR A 66 -1.17 7.66 5.68
C TYR A 66 -1.18 6.12 5.77
N ALA A 67 -0.56 5.42 4.81
CA ALA A 67 -0.43 3.96 4.85
C ALA A 67 0.29 3.47 6.11
N ASP A 68 1.41 4.09 6.45
CA ASP A 68 2.20 3.77 7.63
C ASP A 68 1.39 4.04 8.92
N ALA A 69 0.64 5.14 8.98
CA ALA A 69 -0.25 5.45 10.10
C ALA A 69 -1.39 4.43 10.27
N MET A 70 -1.99 3.97 9.17
CA MET A 70 -3.03 2.94 9.19
C MET A 70 -2.50 1.58 9.66
N ILE A 71 -1.30 1.18 9.21
CA ILE A 71 -0.64 -0.05 9.68
C ILE A 71 -0.32 0.05 11.18
N ALA A 72 0.20 1.18 11.65
CA ALA A 72 0.48 1.39 13.06
C ALA A 72 -0.80 1.33 13.92
N ALA A 73 -1.90 1.92 13.44
CA ALA A 73 -3.20 1.88 14.12
C ALA A 73 -3.78 0.46 14.23
N ARG A 74 -3.47 -0.43 13.28
CA ARG A 74 -3.88 -1.85 13.30
C ARG A 74 -3.11 -2.69 14.32
N GLY A 75 -1.92 -2.25 14.71
CA GLY A 75 -1.00 -2.96 15.63
C GLY A 75 -1.06 -2.49 17.09
N LYS A 76 -2.22 -1.99 17.52
CA LYS A 76 -2.65 -1.93 18.93
C LYS A 76 -3.73 -2.97 19.17
#